data_AF-B0DXZ1-F1
#
_entry.id   AF-B0DXZ1-F1
#
_cell.length_a   1.000
_cell.length_b   1.000
_cell.length_c   1.000
_cell.angle_alpha   90.00
_cell.angle_beta   90.00
_cell.angle_gamma   90.00
#
_symmetry.space_group_name_H-M   'P 1'
#
loop_
_entity.id
_entity.type
_entity.pdbx_description
1 polymer ?
#
loop_
_entity_poly.entity_id
_entity_poly.type
_entity_poly.pdbx_seq_one_letter_code
_entity_poly.pdbx_strand_id
1 'polypeptide(L)'
;MKQEELIQYYHDVGEPLLLRNSGIWKGFSSGSVTPTLEGFLRAYSLVSSRAFLVDAYHGLSMVPIADALVFFRVSVSDNFLERCAFCRFNHVHENHVHLESDFNVCPECGSLTECAHDRDGVLADLVNNNASENDSFYEMVSNIPIPPHSEVFNTYGDNLTNAQLLTRYGFTLDANENDNLTWTIDEVSQICKQLGELLRIINDDFTVNQLQEIFCQSQLIYNTPPGLFLGINGDGRVSDKLWILLGLLSSDRGTSAGPTALLRRLIDLQLLVESQTQFSDDSDSENNQSIPLGADPALLDMLLKMAYSIVSLCGARKRNGGVPASEYQNLGDVLDALPPAQSRTRTAVAVVMSERSILDSCEAAWIDVLTAVRRRVG
;
A
#
# COMPACT_ATOMS: atom_id res chain seq x y z
N MET A 1 -6.47 10.85 -3.76
CA MET A 1 -7.68 11.66 -4.01
C MET A 1 -8.49 10.95 -5.06
N LYS A 2 -9.78 10.74 -4.83
CA LYS A 2 -10.67 10.18 -5.86
C LYS A 2 -10.84 11.22 -6.98
N GLN A 3 -11.11 10.76 -8.21
CA GLN A 3 -11.27 11.67 -9.35
C GLN A 3 -12.32 12.75 -9.09
N GLU A 4 -13.42 12.41 -8.41
CA GLU A 4 -14.49 13.33 -8.03
C GLU A 4 -14.01 14.43 -7.07
N GLU A 5 -13.23 14.08 -6.05
CA GLU A 5 -12.63 15.04 -5.11
C GLU A 5 -11.69 16.02 -5.84
N LEU A 6 -10.98 15.53 -6.86
CA LEU A 6 -10.05 16.35 -7.63
C LEU A 6 -10.75 17.32 -8.58
N ILE A 7 -11.84 16.88 -9.20
CA ILE A 7 -12.71 17.74 -10.00
C ILE A 7 -13.36 18.79 -9.08
N GLN A 8 -13.85 18.38 -7.91
CA GLN A 8 -14.44 19.28 -6.94
C GLN A 8 -13.41 20.33 -6.45
N TYR A 9 -12.20 19.91 -6.12
CA TYR A 9 -11.10 20.81 -5.73
C TYR A 9 -10.76 21.82 -6.85
N TYR A 10 -10.74 21.37 -8.11
CA TYR A 10 -10.53 22.28 -9.22
C TYR A 10 -11.60 23.36 -9.26
N HIS A 11 -12.88 23.02 -9.15
CA HIS A 11 -13.96 24.01 -9.21
C HIS A 11 -14.02 24.92 -7.97
N ASP A 12 -13.79 24.37 -6.78
CA ASP A 12 -13.91 25.12 -5.52
C ASP A 12 -12.68 25.99 -5.23
N VAL A 13 -11.50 25.55 -5.64
CA VAL A 13 -10.22 26.16 -5.24
C VAL A 13 -9.36 26.52 -6.45
N GLY A 14 -9.10 25.56 -7.34
CA GLY A 14 -8.14 25.72 -8.43
C GLY A 14 -8.53 26.81 -9.43
N GLU A 15 -9.72 26.73 -9.98
CA GLU A 15 -10.26 27.65 -10.98
C GLU A 15 -10.39 29.08 -10.44
N PRO A 16 -10.99 29.34 -9.26
CA PRO A 16 -11.03 30.69 -8.68
C PRO A 16 -9.66 31.33 -8.49
N LEU A 17 -8.66 30.56 -8.02
CA LEU A 17 -7.30 31.07 -7.80
C LEU A 17 -6.58 31.38 -9.13
N LEU A 18 -6.72 30.51 -10.12
CA LEU A 18 -6.11 30.71 -11.44
C LEU A 18 -6.72 31.93 -12.16
N LEU A 19 -8.04 32.11 -12.07
CA LEU A 19 -8.74 33.26 -12.66
C LEU A 19 -8.38 34.57 -11.95
N ARG A 20 -8.29 34.57 -10.61
CA ARG A 20 -7.87 35.74 -9.82
C ARG A 20 -6.49 36.25 -10.22
N ASN A 21 -5.59 35.34 -10.62
CA ASN A 21 -4.22 35.65 -11.01
C ASN A 21 -4.02 35.75 -12.54
N SER A 22 -5.10 35.80 -13.33
CA SER A 22 -5.09 35.86 -14.80
C SER A 22 -4.14 36.91 -15.41
N GLY A 23 -3.85 38.00 -14.70
CA GLY A 23 -2.90 39.04 -15.12
C GLY A 23 -1.44 38.57 -15.23
N ILE A 24 -1.02 37.60 -14.41
CA ILE A 24 0.35 37.05 -14.40
C ILE A 24 0.57 36.18 -15.65
N TRP A 25 -0.46 35.43 -16.07
CA TRP A 25 -0.38 34.45 -17.16
C TRP A 25 -0.36 35.08 -18.55
N LYS A 26 -0.88 36.31 -18.70
CA LYS A 26 -0.87 37.06 -19.97
C LYS A 26 0.54 37.42 -20.47
N GLY A 27 1.56 37.36 -19.60
CA GLY A 27 2.95 37.63 -19.98
C GLY A 27 3.67 36.47 -20.68
N PHE A 28 3.16 35.24 -20.55
CA PHE A 28 3.85 34.02 -21.03
C PHE A 28 3.28 33.45 -22.33
N SER A 29 2.15 33.95 -22.81
CA SER A 29 1.50 33.45 -24.03
C SER A 29 0.77 34.58 -24.73
N SER A 30 0.91 34.70 -26.05
CA SER A 30 0.26 35.72 -26.87
C SER A 30 -1.27 35.55 -27.00
N GLY A 31 -1.89 34.72 -26.16
CA GLY A 31 -3.31 34.40 -26.16
C GLY A 31 -3.90 34.36 -24.74
N SER A 32 -5.20 34.57 -24.63
CA SER A 32 -5.95 34.44 -23.37
C SER A 32 -5.96 32.98 -22.92
N VAL A 33 -5.03 32.58 -22.05
CA VAL A 33 -5.02 31.24 -21.45
C VAL A 33 -6.12 31.17 -20.39
N THR A 34 -7.24 30.56 -20.73
CA THR A 34 -8.28 30.20 -19.76
C THR A 34 -7.88 28.90 -19.08
N PRO A 35 -7.87 28.83 -17.74
CA PRO A 35 -7.61 27.57 -17.05
C PRO A 35 -8.69 26.56 -17.42
N THR A 36 -8.30 25.32 -17.70
CA THR A 36 -9.22 24.22 -18.01
C THR A 36 -9.00 23.07 -17.03
N LEU A 37 -10.06 22.30 -16.77
CA LEU A 37 -9.98 21.09 -15.96
C LEU A 37 -8.96 20.10 -16.53
N GLU A 38 -8.90 19.95 -17.86
CA GLU A 38 -7.92 19.10 -18.54
C GLU A 38 -6.48 19.57 -18.30
N GLY A 39 -6.22 20.88 -18.38
CA GLY A 39 -4.91 21.44 -18.09
C GLY A 39 -4.49 21.21 -16.63
N PHE A 40 -5.43 21.37 -15.70
CA PHE A 40 -5.23 21.08 -14.29
C PHE A 40 -4.94 19.60 -14.04
N LEU A 41 -5.74 18.69 -14.61
CA LEU A 41 -5.54 17.24 -14.52
C LEU A 41 -4.17 16.82 -15.07
N ARG A 42 -3.74 17.43 -16.18
CA ARG A 42 -2.42 17.19 -16.76
C ARG A 42 -1.30 17.65 -15.83
N ALA A 43 -1.41 18.85 -15.27
CA ALA A 43 -0.42 19.37 -14.32
C ALA A 43 -0.38 18.53 -13.04
N TYR A 44 -1.54 18.14 -12.51
CA TYR A 44 -1.65 17.25 -11.36
C TYR A 44 -0.98 15.90 -11.63
N SER A 45 -1.26 15.29 -12.79
CA SER A 45 -0.65 14.02 -13.18
C SER A 45 0.87 14.12 -13.22
N LEU A 46 1.42 15.22 -13.75
CA LEU A 46 2.87 15.46 -13.77
C LEU A 46 3.44 15.56 -12.36
N VAL A 47 2.86 16.39 -11.49
CA VAL A 47 3.33 16.53 -10.10
C VAL A 47 3.25 15.21 -9.35
N SER A 48 2.13 14.48 -9.48
CA SER A 48 1.91 13.20 -8.78
C SER A 48 2.85 12.07 -9.22
N SER A 49 3.40 12.16 -10.43
CA SER A 49 4.26 11.12 -11.03
C SER A 49 5.75 11.47 -11.04
N ARG A 50 6.11 12.73 -10.78
CA ARG A 50 7.49 13.22 -10.98
C ARG A 50 8.06 14.06 -9.85
N ALA A 51 7.23 14.52 -8.91
CA ALA A 51 7.73 15.30 -7.80
C ALA A 51 8.34 14.39 -6.73
N PHE A 52 9.41 14.87 -6.11
CA PHE A 52 10.14 14.23 -5.02
C PHE A 52 9.81 14.92 -3.72
N LEU A 53 9.70 14.16 -2.64
CA LEU A 53 9.77 14.74 -1.31
C LEU A 53 11.26 14.99 -0.99
N VAL A 54 11.70 16.25 -1.05
CA VAL A 54 13.13 16.58 -1.01
C VAL A 54 13.63 16.92 0.39
N ASP A 55 12.91 17.74 1.16
CA ASP A 55 13.28 18.10 2.53
C ASP A 55 12.09 18.70 3.30
N ALA A 56 12.27 19.03 4.57
CA ALA A 56 11.22 19.60 5.42
C ALA A 56 10.79 21.03 5.05
N TYR A 57 11.59 21.77 4.27
CA TYR A 57 11.33 23.16 3.89
C TYR A 57 10.63 23.25 2.53
N HIS A 58 11.21 22.65 1.50
CA HIS A 58 10.69 22.62 0.13
C HIS A 58 9.60 21.57 -0.06
N GLY A 59 9.56 20.53 0.78
CA GLY A 59 8.53 19.48 0.73
C GLY A 59 8.50 18.76 -0.61
N LEU A 60 7.35 18.81 -1.31
CA LEU A 60 7.15 18.14 -2.60
C LEU A 60 7.61 19.05 -3.76
N SER A 61 8.70 18.68 -4.41
CA SER A 61 9.35 19.50 -5.45
C SER A 61 9.62 18.73 -6.74
N MET A 62 9.50 19.42 -7.88
CA MET A 62 9.93 18.89 -9.18
C MET A 62 11.42 19.12 -9.32
N VAL A 63 12.20 18.04 -9.48
CA VAL A 63 13.67 18.09 -9.62
C VAL A 63 14.04 17.75 -11.06
N PRO A 64 14.32 18.74 -11.93
CA PRO A 64 14.70 18.49 -13.31
C PRO A 64 15.92 17.56 -13.40
N ILE A 65 16.00 16.76 -14.47
CA ILE A 65 17.03 15.74 -14.71
C ILE A 65 16.83 14.51 -13.82
N ALA A 66 16.67 14.67 -12.50
CA ALA A 66 16.34 13.55 -11.60
C ALA A 66 14.98 12.91 -11.97
N ASP A 67 13.99 13.74 -12.34
CA ASP A 67 12.69 13.29 -12.84
C ASP A 67 12.74 12.58 -14.21
N ALA A 68 13.87 12.71 -14.93
CA ALA A 68 14.10 12.10 -16.23
C ALA A 68 14.89 10.79 -16.16
N LEU A 69 15.49 10.45 -15.00
CA LEU A 69 16.26 9.21 -14.77
C LEU A 69 15.41 7.93 -14.72
N VAL A 70 14.28 7.96 -15.41
CA VAL A 70 13.44 6.84 -15.83
C VAL A 70 13.81 6.38 -17.25
N PHE A 71 14.51 7.23 -18.02
CA PHE A 71 14.61 7.11 -19.48
C PHE A 71 15.92 7.66 -20.09
N PHE A 72 17.07 7.55 -19.40
CA PHE A 72 18.34 8.00 -20.01
C PHE A 72 19.15 6.83 -20.60
N ARG A 73 19.02 6.58 -21.91
CA ARG A 73 20.01 5.82 -22.70
C ARG A 73 21.07 6.79 -23.21
N VAL A 74 22.34 6.57 -22.86
CA VAL A 74 23.47 7.27 -23.52
C VAL A 74 23.60 6.72 -24.94
N SER A 75 23.05 7.43 -25.92
CA SER A 75 23.17 7.08 -27.34
C SER A 75 24.53 7.50 -27.89
N VAL A 76 25.29 6.51 -28.38
CA VAL A 76 26.28 6.69 -29.45
C VAL A 76 25.74 5.97 -30.69
N SER A 77 25.89 6.61 -31.85
CA SER A 77 25.51 6.12 -33.16
C SER A 77 26.08 4.73 -33.46
N ASP A 78 25.21 3.76 -33.75
CA ASP A 78 25.10 3.19 -35.09
C ASP A 78 23.97 2.14 -35.16
N ASN A 79 23.08 2.34 -36.12
CA ASN A 79 22.15 1.38 -36.75
C ASN A 79 21.75 0.12 -35.94
N PHE A 80 20.79 0.28 -35.03
CA PHE A 80 19.86 -0.80 -34.69
C PHE A 80 18.47 -0.23 -34.38
N LEU A 81 17.78 0.15 -35.45
CA LEU A 81 16.42 0.66 -35.42
C LEU A 81 15.42 -0.51 -35.40
N GLU A 82 15.46 -1.37 -34.38
CA GLU A 82 14.40 -2.32 -34.07
C GLU A 82 14.66 -2.95 -32.68
N ARG A 83 13.68 -2.86 -31.77
CA ARG A 83 13.62 -3.42 -30.38
C ARG A 83 13.81 -2.49 -29.17
N CYS A 84 13.33 -1.24 -29.19
CA CYS A 84 13.09 -0.48 -27.95
C CYS A 84 11.70 0.17 -27.85
N ALA A 85 10.66 -0.51 -28.32
CA ALA A 85 9.28 -0.24 -27.90
C ALA A 85 8.85 -1.10 -26.69
N PHE A 86 9.79 -1.86 -26.11
CA PHE A 86 9.55 -2.83 -25.03
C PHE A 86 10.12 -2.42 -23.67
N CYS A 87 10.89 -1.32 -23.56
CA CYS A 87 11.25 -0.75 -22.25
C CYS A 87 10.06 0.10 -21.75
N ARG A 88 9.02 -0.56 -21.26
CA ARG A 88 7.97 0.10 -20.47
C ARG A 88 8.26 -0.18 -19.01
N PHE A 89 8.74 0.86 -18.30
CA PHE A 89 8.67 0.97 -16.85
C PHE A 89 9.06 -0.29 -16.07
N ASN A 90 10.28 -0.79 -16.29
CA ASN A 90 10.84 -1.75 -15.34
C ASN A 90 11.34 -0.96 -14.13
N HIS A 91 10.55 -0.93 -13.07
CA HIS A 91 11.15 -0.91 -11.75
C HIS A 91 11.69 -2.32 -11.52
N VAL A 92 12.98 -2.44 -11.21
CA VAL A 92 13.55 -3.67 -10.67
C VAL A 92 13.66 -3.43 -9.17
N HIS A 93 13.38 -4.45 -8.35
CA HIS A 93 13.52 -4.37 -6.90
C HIS A 93 14.92 -3.85 -6.50
N GLU A 94 15.92 -4.10 -7.36
CA GLU A 94 17.25 -3.51 -7.32
C GLU A 94 17.27 -2.18 -8.11
N ASN A 95 17.04 -1.06 -7.42
CA ASN A 95 17.26 0.27 -8.01
C ASN A 95 18.75 0.57 -8.14
N HIS A 96 19.13 1.23 -9.23
CA HIS A 96 20.52 1.62 -9.47
C HIS A 96 20.88 2.89 -8.70
N VAL A 97 19.94 3.85 -8.66
CA VAL A 97 20.14 5.17 -8.09
C VAL A 97 18.97 5.59 -7.20
N HIS A 98 19.21 6.58 -6.34
CA HIS A 98 18.17 7.28 -5.60
C HIS A 98 18.55 8.76 -5.43
N LEU A 99 17.55 9.59 -5.10
CA LEU A 99 17.78 10.98 -4.71
C LEU A 99 18.18 10.99 -3.23
N GLU A 100 19.33 11.56 -2.93
CA GLU A 100 19.83 11.77 -1.57
C GLU A 100 19.73 13.25 -1.22
N SER A 101 19.11 13.54 -0.09
CA SER A 101 18.87 14.89 0.40
C SER A 101 18.85 14.92 1.93
N ASP A 102 19.33 16.02 2.49
CA ASP A 102 19.26 16.26 3.93
C ASP A 102 17.85 16.69 4.33
N PHE A 103 17.06 15.75 4.84
CA PHE A 103 15.67 16.02 5.18
C PHE A 103 15.49 16.97 6.38
N ASN A 104 16.43 16.93 7.33
CA ASN A 104 16.35 17.65 8.62
C ASN A 104 16.87 19.09 8.51
N VAL A 105 16.26 19.88 7.63
CA VAL A 105 16.46 21.32 7.54
C VAL A 105 15.45 22.07 8.39
N CYS A 106 15.74 23.32 8.72
CA CYS A 106 14.75 24.21 9.32
C CYS A 106 13.50 24.34 8.41
N PRO A 107 12.28 24.02 8.87
CA PRO A 107 11.07 24.09 8.06
C PRO A 107 10.66 25.51 7.62
N GLU A 108 11.27 26.56 8.20
CA GLU A 108 10.96 27.95 7.88
C GLU A 108 11.96 28.61 6.92
N CYS A 109 13.22 28.19 6.94
CA CYS A 109 14.26 28.80 6.09
C CYS A 109 15.17 27.83 5.34
N GLY A 110 15.02 26.52 5.51
CA GLY A 110 15.82 25.52 4.80
C GLY A 110 17.27 25.39 5.27
N SER A 111 17.67 26.08 6.36
CA SER A 111 19.04 25.99 6.88
C SER A 111 19.33 24.60 7.45
N LEU A 112 20.47 24.01 7.05
CA LEU A 112 21.04 22.81 7.66
C LEU A 112 21.77 23.09 8.98
N THR A 113 22.17 24.34 9.19
CA THR A 113 22.84 24.80 10.42
C THR A 113 21.87 25.48 11.38
N GLU A 114 22.29 25.63 12.64
CA GLU A 114 21.52 26.37 13.65
C GLU A 114 21.13 27.75 13.12
N CYS A 115 19.83 27.98 13.04
CA CYS A 115 19.24 29.19 12.50
C CYS A 115 18.48 29.98 13.57
N ALA A 116 18.06 31.20 13.24
CA ALA A 116 17.29 32.02 14.15
C ALA A 116 15.95 31.39 14.58
N HIS A 117 15.41 30.45 13.79
CA HIS A 117 14.16 29.74 14.10
C HIS A 117 14.35 28.59 15.11
N ASP A 118 15.59 28.18 15.41
CA ASP A 118 15.86 27.13 16.41
C ASP A 118 15.85 27.68 17.85
N ARG A 119 15.89 29.02 18.00
CA ARG A 119 15.91 29.69 19.31
C ARG A 119 14.65 30.52 19.48
N ASP A 120 13.75 30.06 20.35
CA ASP A 120 12.61 30.85 20.82
C ASP A 120 13.08 32.13 21.54
N GLY A 121 13.18 33.25 20.81
CA GLY A 121 13.18 34.60 21.40
C GLY A 121 14.50 35.38 21.47
N VAL A 122 15.49 35.17 20.60
CA VAL A 122 16.68 36.06 20.51
C VAL A 122 16.77 36.76 19.15
N LEU A 123 17.04 38.07 19.17
CA LEU A 123 17.16 38.95 18.00
C LEU A 123 18.14 38.40 16.94
N ALA A 124 17.71 38.44 15.68
CA ALA A 124 18.33 37.92 14.47
C ALA A 124 19.71 38.50 14.06
N ASP A 125 20.38 39.27 14.92
CA ASP A 125 21.54 40.09 14.53
C ASP A 125 22.91 39.39 14.67
N LEU A 126 22.97 38.12 15.08
CA LEU A 126 24.24 37.38 15.27
C LEU A 126 24.38 36.07 14.49
N VAL A 127 23.39 35.67 13.69
CA VAL A 127 23.51 34.46 12.87
C VAL A 127 24.15 34.84 11.53
N ASN A 128 25.41 34.44 11.40
CA ASN A 128 26.25 34.69 10.24
C ASN A 128 25.60 34.08 8.99
N ASN A 129 25.15 34.91 8.04
CA ASN A 129 24.61 34.52 6.73
C ASN A 129 25.70 33.96 5.80
N ASN A 130 26.45 32.97 6.27
CA ASN A 130 27.25 32.13 5.39
C ASN A 130 26.33 31.02 4.89
N ALA A 131 25.47 31.34 3.92
CA ALA A 131 24.88 30.33 3.06
C ALA A 131 26.06 29.56 2.45
N SER A 132 26.34 28.39 2.99
CA SER A 132 27.41 27.55 2.49
C SER A 132 26.98 27.08 1.10
N GLU A 133 27.86 27.10 0.11
CA GLU A 133 27.55 26.67 -1.26
C GLU A 133 27.01 25.22 -1.35
N ASN A 134 27.09 24.46 -0.25
CA ASN A 134 26.53 23.12 -0.09
C ASN A 134 24.98 23.07 -0.02
N ASP A 135 24.28 24.20 0.10
CA ASP A 135 22.80 24.22 0.28
C ASP A 135 21.98 24.29 -1.03
N SER A 136 22.60 24.15 -2.21
CA SER A 136 21.97 24.52 -3.49
C SER A 136 21.73 23.38 -4.48
N PHE A 137 22.05 22.14 -4.12
CA PHE A 137 21.88 20.99 -5.00
C PHE A 137 21.39 19.77 -4.25
N TYR A 138 20.75 18.87 -4.99
CA TYR A 138 20.41 17.53 -4.52
C TYR A 138 21.23 16.52 -5.31
N GLU A 139 21.64 15.44 -4.67
CA GLU A 139 22.50 14.43 -5.28
C GLU A 139 21.69 13.22 -5.74
N MET A 140 22.02 12.70 -6.93
CA MET A 140 21.54 11.40 -7.39
C MET A 140 22.68 10.41 -7.21
N VAL A 141 22.54 9.48 -6.27
CA VAL A 141 23.62 8.58 -5.85
C VAL A 141 23.33 7.16 -6.32
N SER A 142 24.38 6.48 -6.80
CA SER A 142 24.29 5.07 -7.20
C SER A 142 24.52 4.13 -6.02
N ASN A 143 23.62 3.18 -5.83
CA ASN A 143 23.73 2.17 -4.76
C ASN A 143 24.51 0.93 -5.18
N ILE A 144 24.59 0.68 -6.49
CA ILE A 144 25.23 -0.48 -7.08
C ILE A 144 26.03 -0.09 -8.33
N PRO A 145 27.06 -0.88 -8.73
CA PRO A 145 27.79 -0.64 -9.96
C PRO A 145 26.85 -0.71 -11.18
N ILE A 146 26.86 0.35 -12.00
CA ILE A 146 26.04 0.44 -13.20
C ILE A 146 26.90 0.13 -14.43
N PRO A 147 26.61 -0.95 -15.18
CA PRO A 147 27.35 -1.25 -16.40
C PRO A 147 27.30 -0.09 -17.42
N PRO A 148 28.38 0.15 -18.18
CA PRO A 148 28.34 1.10 -19.27
C PRO A 148 27.20 0.78 -20.25
N HIS A 149 26.49 1.81 -20.70
CA HIS A 149 25.38 1.73 -21.65
C HIS A 149 24.13 0.97 -21.17
N SER A 150 24.02 0.66 -19.87
CA SER A 150 22.78 0.16 -19.29
C SER A 150 21.82 1.31 -18.95
N GLU A 151 20.54 0.97 -18.84
CA GLU A 151 19.53 1.88 -18.31
C GLU A 151 19.73 2.06 -16.80
N VAL A 152 19.55 3.28 -16.33
CA VAL A 152 19.64 3.64 -14.90
C VAL A 152 18.23 3.70 -14.34
N PHE A 153 17.99 3.04 -13.22
CA PHE A 153 16.67 2.96 -12.59
C PHE A 153 16.69 3.66 -11.23
N ASN A 154 15.76 4.59 -11.06
CA ASN A 154 15.49 5.24 -9.78
C ASN A 154 14.51 4.40 -8.92
N THR A 155 14.49 4.63 -7.60
CA THR A 155 13.42 4.16 -6.72
C THR A 155 12.27 5.18 -6.70
N TYR A 156 11.04 4.68 -6.67
CA TYR A 156 9.83 5.50 -6.53
C TYR A 156 9.20 5.37 -5.13
N GLY A 157 9.90 4.69 -4.22
CA GLY A 157 9.45 4.34 -2.89
C GLY A 157 9.30 2.84 -2.72
N ASP A 158 9.87 2.32 -1.64
CA ASP A 158 10.07 0.88 -1.45
C ASP A 158 8.82 0.13 -0.98
N ASN A 159 7.73 0.86 -0.66
CA ASN A 159 6.51 0.33 -0.04
C ASN A 159 5.25 0.54 -0.91
N LEU A 160 5.41 0.79 -2.22
CA LEU A 160 4.28 1.08 -3.10
C LEU A 160 3.63 -0.20 -3.64
N THR A 161 2.31 -0.28 -3.54
CA THR A 161 1.52 -1.37 -4.15
C THR A 161 1.36 -1.15 -5.67
N ASN A 162 1.04 -2.20 -6.42
CA ASN A 162 0.75 -2.12 -7.84
C ASN A 162 -0.44 -1.20 -8.15
N ALA A 163 -1.43 -1.16 -7.27
CA ALA A 163 -2.54 -0.20 -7.38
C ALA A 163 -2.05 1.26 -7.27
N GLN A 164 -1.10 1.52 -6.36
CA GLN A 164 -0.50 2.84 -6.21
C GLN A 164 0.43 3.19 -7.37
N LEU A 165 1.27 2.25 -7.81
CA LEU A 165 2.16 2.41 -8.96
C LEU A 165 1.37 2.71 -10.24
N LEU A 166 0.28 1.98 -10.46
CA LEU A 166 -0.58 2.18 -11.62
C LEU A 166 -1.27 3.55 -11.59
N THR A 167 -1.77 3.96 -10.42
CA THR A 167 -2.48 5.23 -10.26
C THR A 167 -1.55 6.44 -10.36
N ARG A 168 -0.34 6.35 -9.80
CA ARG A 168 0.61 7.46 -9.75
C ARG A 168 1.50 7.54 -10.99
N TYR A 169 1.99 6.40 -11.48
CA TYR A 169 3.03 6.36 -12.51
C TYR A 169 2.59 5.65 -13.80
N GLY A 170 1.47 4.92 -13.77
CA GLY A 170 0.91 4.28 -14.97
C GLY A 170 1.53 2.95 -15.33
N PHE A 171 2.18 2.26 -14.40
CA PHE A 171 2.78 0.94 -14.58
C PHE A 171 2.57 0.03 -13.37
N THR A 172 2.89 -1.25 -13.52
CA THR A 172 2.83 -2.29 -12.48
C THR A 172 4.08 -3.16 -12.56
N LEU A 173 4.37 -3.87 -11.48
CA LEU A 173 5.42 -4.88 -11.37
C LEU A 173 4.80 -6.28 -11.43
N ASP A 174 5.47 -7.21 -12.11
CA ASP A 174 4.99 -8.59 -12.25
C ASP A 174 4.99 -9.36 -10.92
N ALA A 175 5.89 -9.01 -10.00
CA ALA A 175 5.98 -9.60 -8.66
C ALA A 175 6.28 -8.50 -7.63
N ASN A 176 5.23 -7.86 -7.11
CA ASN A 176 5.36 -6.82 -6.10
C ASN A 176 5.06 -7.37 -4.70
N GLU A 177 6.09 -7.50 -3.86
CA GLU A 177 5.96 -7.96 -2.48
C GLU A 177 5.13 -6.99 -1.61
N ASN A 178 5.02 -5.74 -2.03
CA ASN A 178 4.27 -4.71 -1.32
C ASN A 178 2.77 -4.75 -1.61
N ASP A 179 2.31 -5.59 -2.54
CA ASP A 179 0.88 -5.66 -2.88
C ASP A 179 0.06 -5.98 -1.62
N ASN A 180 -0.98 -5.18 -1.41
CA ASN A 180 -1.92 -5.37 -0.32
C ASN A 180 -3.31 -4.91 -0.75
N LEU A 181 -4.33 -5.52 -0.16
CA LEU A 181 -5.72 -5.15 -0.33
C LEU A 181 -6.25 -4.65 0.99
N THR A 182 -6.73 -3.42 1.01
CA THR A 182 -7.25 -2.77 2.22
C THR A 182 -8.75 -2.56 2.12
N TRP A 183 -9.41 -2.58 3.27
CA TRP A 183 -10.81 -2.23 3.45
C TRP A 183 -10.95 -1.00 4.34
N THR A 184 -11.94 -0.19 4.03
CA THR A 184 -12.39 0.87 4.92
C THR A 184 -13.17 0.29 6.10
N ILE A 185 -13.21 1.04 7.21
CA ILE A 185 -14.03 0.68 8.37
C ILE A 185 -15.50 0.49 7.96
N ASP A 186 -16.00 1.30 7.02
CA ASP A 186 -17.38 1.23 6.54
C ASP A 186 -17.65 -0.07 5.77
N GLU A 187 -16.71 -0.53 4.95
CA GLU A 187 -16.85 -1.80 4.23
C GLU A 187 -16.84 -3.00 5.20
N VAL A 188 -16.00 -2.95 6.25
CA VAL A 188 -16.00 -3.98 7.29
C VAL A 188 -17.27 -3.91 8.15
N SER A 189 -17.80 -2.70 8.40
CA SER A 189 -18.99 -2.49 9.24
C SER A 189 -20.32 -2.80 8.56
N GLN A 190 -20.41 -2.64 7.24
CA GLN A 190 -21.60 -3.07 6.48
C GLN A 190 -21.87 -4.57 6.65
N ILE A 191 -20.83 -5.34 6.98
CA ILE A 191 -20.92 -6.77 7.29
C ILE A 191 -21.16 -7.00 8.80
N CYS A 192 -20.76 -6.06 9.67
CA CYS A 192 -20.79 -6.20 11.14
C CYS A 192 -21.32 -4.94 11.86
N LYS A 193 -22.52 -4.99 12.47
CA LYS A 193 -23.28 -3.81 12.95
C LYS A 193 -22.77 -3.07 14.21
N GLN A 194 -21.58 -3.34 14.75
CA GLN A 194 -21.18 -2.87 16.11
C GLN A 194 -19.74 -2.32 16.26
N LEU A 195 -19.34 -1.27 15.52
CA LEU A 195 -17.93 -0.84 15.48
C LEU A 195 -17.45 0.22 16.48
N GLY A 196 -18.31 1.09 17.00
CA GLY A 196 -17.87 2.30 17.71
C GLY A 196 -16.92 2.09 18.90
N GLU A 197 -17.27 1.18 19.83
CA GLU A 197 -16.43 0.89 21.01
C GLU A 197 -15.18 0.05 20.67
N LEU A 198 -15.23 -0.75 19.61
CA LEU A 198 -14.15 -1.67 19.24
C LEU A 198 -12.96 -0.93 18.62
N LEU A 199 -13.21 0.17 17.90
CA LEU A 199 -12.17 0.99 17.31
C LEU A 199 -11.20 1.59 18.35
N ARG A 200 -11.67 1.85 19.57
CA ARG A 200 -10.80 2.35 20.66
C ARG A 200 -9.80 1.28 21.13
N ILE A 201 -10.18 0.00 21.10
CA ILE A 201 -9.32 -1.12 21.50
C ILE A 201 -8.30 -1.44 20.41
N ILE A 202 -8.67 -1.30 19.13
CA ILE A 202 -7.76 -1.57 18.00
C ILE A 202 -6.68 -0.50 17.86
N ASN A 203 -7.04 0.74 18.18
CA ASN A 203 -6.13 1.88 18.18
C ASN A 203 -5.31 1.99 19.48
N ASP A 204 -5.49 1.06 20.42
CA ASP A 204 -4.65 0.94 21.61
C ASP A 204 -3.42 0.09 21.26
N ASP A 205 -2.29 0.77 21.01
CA ASP A 205 -1.01 0.14 20.67
C ASP A 205 -0.54 -0.84 21.76
N PHE A 206 -0.97 -0.65 23.01
CA PHE A 206 -0.64 -1.56 24.11
C PHE A 206 -1.19 -2.98 23.86
N THR A 207 -2.42 -3.10 23.38
CA THR A 207 -3.05 -4.41 23.11
C THR A 207 -2.34 -5.13 21.96
N VAL A 208 -1.92 -4.39 20.93
CA VAL A 208 -1.22 -4.97 19.77
C VAL A 208 0.20 -5.39 20.13
N ASN A 209 0.94 -4.55 20.86
CA ASN A 209 2.30 -4.88 21.29
C ASN A 209 2.35 -6.14 22.16
N GLN A 210 1.33 -6.40 23.00
CA GLN A 210 1.26 -7.63 23.78
C GLN A 210 1.02 -8.89 22.94
N LEU A 211 0.36 -8.78 21.79
CA LEU A 211 0.03 -9.91 20.93
C LEU A 211 1.04 -10.09 19.79
N GLN A 212 1.86 -9.08 19.51
CA GLN A 212 2.80 -9.05 18.40
C GLN A 212 3.78 -10.24 18.41
N GLU A 213 4.29 -10.63 19.58
CA GLU A 213 5.17 -11.80 19.72
C GLU A 213 4.50 -13.12 19.28
N ILE A 214 3.19 -13.22 19.48
CA ILE A 214 2.40 -14.40 19.16
C ILE A 214 1.97 -14.37 17.69
N PHE A 215 1.63 -13.19 17.16
CA PHE A 215 1.29 -13.04 15.74
C PHE A 215 2.44 -13.45 14.81
N CYS A 216 3.70 -13.22 15.21
CA CYS A 216 4.87 -13.68 14.47
C CYS A 216 4.94 -15.22 14.27
N GLN A 217 4.18 -16.00 15.05
CA GLN A 217 4.15 -17.46 14.94
C GLN A 217 3.08 -17.96 13.95
N SER A 218 2.10 -17.11 13.61
CA SER A 218 1.02 -17.47 12.70
C SER A 218 1.46 -17.34 11.24
N GLN A 219 1.06 -18.31 10.41
CA GLN A 219 1.22 -18.21 8.96
C GLN A 219 0.08 -17.46 8.28
N LEU A 220 -0.99 -17.15 9.02
CA LEU A 220 -2.20 -16.50 8.52
C LEU A 220 -2.24 -15.01 8.84
N ILE A 221 -1.38 -14.52 9.72
CA ILE A 221 -1.38 -13.13 10.20
C ILE A 221 -0.04 -12.48 9.88
N TYR A 222 -0.08 -11.19 9.52
CA TYR A 222 1.13 -10.37 9.40
C TYR A 222 1.00 -9.10 10.25
N ASN A 223 2.14 -8.62 10.75
CA ASN A 223 2.21 -7.40 11.56
C ASN A 223 2.16 -6.17 10.65
N THR A 224 1.33 -5.19 11.02
CA THR A 224 1.22 -3.94 10.27
C THR A 224 2.03 -2.82 10.93
N PRO A 225 2.49 -1.81 10.15
CA PRO A 225 3.09 -0.61 10.71
C PRO A 225 2.07 0.21 11.55
N PRO A 226 2.52 1.19 12.34
CA PRO A 226 1.64 2.01 13.17
C PRO A 226 0.53 2.67 12.34
N GLY A 227 -0.72 2.47 12.76
CA GLY A 227 -1.92 2.94 12.06
C GLY A 227 -3.02 1.88 12.01
N LEU A 228 -4.17 2.27 11.46
CA LEU A 228 -5.31 1.37 11.28
C LEU A 228 -5.27 0.77 9.87
N PHE A 229 -4.51 -0.30 9.70
CA PHE A 229 -4.43 -1.05 8.46
C PHE A 229 -5.34 -2.28 8.54
N LEU A 230 -6.48 -2.22 7.85
CA LEU A 230 -7.42 -3.34 7.75
C LEU A 230 -7.26 -3.98 6.38
N GLY A 231 -6.47 -5.04 6.27
CA GLY A 231 -6.11 -5.58 4.96
C GLY A 231 -5.58 -6.99 4.93
N ILE A 232 -5.25 -7.44 3.72
CA ILE A 232 -4.47 -8.64 3.42
C ILE A 232 -3.23 -8.28 2.59
N ASN A 233 -2.11 -8.94 2.83
CA ASN A 233 -0.87 -8.75 2.07
C ASN A 233 -0.82 -9.63 0.80
N GLY A 234 0.26 -9.54 0.03
CA GLY A 234 0.47 -10.30 -1.21
C GLY A 234 0.44 -11.83 -1.04
N ASP A 235 0.75 -12.34 0.16
CA ASP A 235 0.69 -13.77 0.48
C ASP A 235 -0.73 -14.24 0.84
N GLY A 236 -1.68 -13.33 0.99
CA GLY A 236 -3.03 -13.62 1.49
C GLY A 236 -3.12 -13.69 3.02
N ARG A 237 -2.12 -13.21 3.76
CA ARG A 237 -2.17 -13.11 5.23
C ARG A 237 -3.00 -11.91 5.65
N VAL A 238 -3.69 -12.04 6.77
CA VAL A 238 -4.57 -11.01 7.35
C VAL A 238 -3.79 -10.10 8.27
N SER A 239 -4.03 -8.78 8.20
CA SER A 239 -3.40 -7.83 9.12
C SER A 239 -3.83 -8.13 10.56
N ASP A 240 -2.88 -8.03 11.49
CA ASP A 240 -3.12 -8.07 12.94
C ASP A 240 -4.30 -7.20 13.39
N LYS A 241 -4.43 -5.97 12.90
CA LYS A 241 -5.55 -5.06 13.23
C LYS A 241 -6.91 -5.57 12.73
N LEU A 242 -6.97 -6.11 11.50
CA LEU A 242 -8.20 -6.73 10.96
C LEU A 242 -8.57 -7.99 11.75
N TRP A 243 -7.57 -8.79 12.12
CA TRP A 243 -7.77 -9.99 12.93
C TRP A 243 -8.35 -9.63 14.31
N ILE A 244 -7.76 -8.65 14.99
CA ILE A 244 -8.25 -8.16 16.29
C ILE A 244 -9.69 -7.65 16.17
N LEU A 245 -9.98 -6.85 15.14
CA LEU A 245 -11.31 -6.31 14.89
C LEU A 245 -12.36 -7.43 14.74
N LEU A 246 -12.08 -8.43 13.90
CA LEU A 246 -12.99 -9.54 13.65
C LEU A 246 -13.12 -10.47 14.85
N GLY A 247 -12.03 -10.71 15.59
CA GLY A 247 -12.06 -11.47 16.84
C GLY A 247 -12.93 -10.80 17.91
N LEU A 248 -12.80 -9.48 18.07
CA LEU A 248 -13.64 -8.70 18.99
C LEU A 248 -15.11 -8.65 18.55
N LEU A 249 -15.37 -8.53 17.25
CA LEU A 249 -16.73 -8.58 16.68
C LEU A 249 -17.39 -9.95 16.83
N SER A 250 -16.59 -11.02 16.86
CA SER A 250 -17.06 -12.40 17.03
C SER A 250 -17.31 -12.77 18.50
N SER A 251 -16.94 -11.89 19.43
CA SER A 251 -17.12 -12.09 20.87
C SER A 251 -18.54 -11.73 21.32
N ASP A 252 -19.22 -12.67 21.95
CA ASP A 252 -20.43 -12.37 22.71
C ASP A 252 -20.02 -11.63 24.00
N ARG A 253 -20.60 -10.45 24.25
CA ARG A 253 -20.24 -9.51 25.35
C ARG A 253 -20.43 -10.05 26.79
N GLY A 254 -20.51 -11.37 26.98
CA GLY A 254 -20.72 -12.04 28.26
C GLY A 254 -19.45 -12.56 28.95
N THR A 255 -18.26 -12.49 28.33
CA THR A 255 -17.02 -13.00 28.95
C THR A 255 -16.47 -12.05 30.02
N SER A 256 -16.24 -12.56 31.23
CA SER A 256 -15.70 -11.83 32.38
C SER A 256 -14.20 -11.48 32.28
N ALA A 257 -13.50 -12.03 31.29
CA ALA A 257 -12.09 -11.76 31.02
C ALA A 257 -11.95 -10.53 30.11
N GLY A 258 -10.94 -9.69 30.35
CA GLY A 258 -10.64 -8.52 29.52
C GLY A 258 -10.36 -8.90 28.05
N PRO A 259 -10.57 -7.96 27.10
CA PRO A 259 -10.49 -8.23 25.66
C PRO A 259 -9.14 -8.81 25.23
N THR A 260 -8.03 -8.35 25.81
CA THR A 260 -6.68 -8.85 25.49
C THR A 260 -6.49 -10.32 25.89
N ALA A 261 -7.01 -10.74 27.04
CA ALA A 261 -6.90 -12.13 27.50
C ALA A 261 -7.73 -13.09 26.64
N LEU A 262 -8.88 -12.62 26.17
CA LEU A 262 -9.73 -13.35 25.23
C LEU A 262 -9.03 -13.52 23.88
N LEU A 263 -8.51 -12.44 23.30
CA LEU A 263 -7.78 -12.46 22.04
C LEU A 263 -6.54 -13.36 22.10
N ARG A 264 -5.82 -13.35 23.24
CA ARG A 264 -4.69 -14.25 23.45
C ARG A 264 -5.08 -15.72 23.39
N ARG A 265 -6.16 -16.11 24.07
CA ARG A 265 -6.69 -17.49 24.00
C ARG A 265 -7.17 -17.85 22.59
N LEU A 266 -7.70 -16.88 21.85
CA LEU A 266 -8.16 -17.08 20.48
C LEU A 266 -6.99 -17.33 19.52
N ILE A 267 -5.90 -16.56 19.61
CA ILE A 267 -4.72 -16.77 18.75
C ILE A 267 -4.00 -18.08 19.12
N ASP A 268 -3.91 -18.44 20.41
CA ASP A 268 -3.33 -19.72 20.83
C ASP A 268 -4.12 -20.91 20.25
N LEU A 269 -5.46 -20.81 20.21
CA LEU A 269 -6.31 -21.81 19.57
C LEU A 269 -6.09 -21.86 18.06
N GLN A 270 -5.96 -20.71 17.40
CA GLN A 270 -5.67 -20.64 15.96
C GLN A 270 -4.33 -21.29 15.63
N LEU A 271 -3.25 -20.94 16.35
CA LEU A 271 -1.92 -21.53 16.14
C LEU A 271 -1.93 -23.06 16.32
N LEU A 272 -2.71 -23.54 17.29
CA LEU A 272 -2.90 -24.98 17.48
C LEU A 272 -3.59 -25.62 16.26
N VAL A 273 -4.60 -24.98 15.68
CA VAL A 273 -5.24 -25.45 14.44
C VAL A 273 -4.27 -25.42 13.26
N GLU A 274 -3.53 -24.32 13.08
CA GLU A 274 -2.54 -24.15 12.01
C GLU A 274 -1.45 -25.23 12.04
N SER A 275 -0.90 -25.51 13.22
CA SER A 275 0.14 -26.54 13.37
C SER A 275 -0.35 -27.91 12.92
N GLN A 276 -1.64 -28.22 13.13
CA GLN A 276 -2.20 -29.54 12.82
C GLN A 276 -2.63 -29.68 11.36
N THR A 277 -2.98 -28.58 10.69
CA THR A 277 -3.21 -28.57 9.25
C THR A 277 -1.91 -28.74 8.47
N GLN A 278 -0.77 -28.27 8.99
CA GLN A 278 0.54 -28.45 8.33
C GLN A 278 1.04 -29.90 8.35
N PHE A 279 0.71 -30.68 9.39
CA PHE A 279 1.15 -32.08 9.50
C PHE A 279 0.25 -33.09 8.77
N SER A 280 -0.87 -32.69 8.17
CA SER A 280 -1.76 -33.64 7.47
C SER A 280 -1.36 -33.96 6.02
N ASP A 281 -0.43 -33.19 5.45
CA ASP A 281 0.00 -33.36 4.05
C ASP A 281 1.20 -34.31 3.89
N ASP A 282 1.91 -34.63 4.97
CA ASP A 282 3.02 -35.60 4.99
C ASP A 282 2.59 -36.92 5.64
N SER A 283 2.25 -37.90 4.80
CA SER A 283 2.19 -39.37 5.05
C SER A 283 2.07 -39.90 6.50
N ASP A 284 0.99 -40.65 6.75
CA ASP A 284 0.92 -41.82 7.65
C ASP A 284 1.62 -41.71 9.02
N SER A 285 1.18 -40.76 9.86
CA SER A 285 1.38 -40.90 11.30
C SER A 285 0.06 -40.74 12.06
N GLU A 286 -0.45 -41.85 12.57
CA GLU A 286 -1.55 -41.95 13.54
C GLU A 286 -1.19 -41.33 14.91
N ASN A 287 -0.53 -40.18 14.94
CA ASN A 287 -0.35 -39.42 16.16
C ASN A 287 -1.44 -38.35 16.21
N ASN A 288 -2.66 -38.80 16.56
CA ASN A 288 -3.76 -37.98 17.03
C ASN A 288 -3.33 -37.22 18.30
N GLN A 289 -2.50 -36.19 18.17
CA GLN A 289 -2.47 -35.12 19.16
C GLN A 289 -3.74 -34.29 18.97
N SER A 290 -4.84 -34.88 19.43
CA SER A 290 -6.10 -34.19 19.66
C SER A 290 -5.79 -32.85 20.35
N ILE A 291 -6.28 -31.74 19.79
CA ILE A 291 -6.55 -30.52 20.56
C ILE A 291 -7.11 -30.99 21.90
N PRO A 292 -6.61 -30.52 23.06
CA PRO A 292 -7.13 -30.98 24.33
C PRO A 292 -8.65 -30.89 24.27
N LEU A 293 -9.31 -32.02 24.57
CA LEU A 293 -10.75 -32.30 24.50
C LEU A 293 -11.62 -31.37 25.39
N GLY A 294 -11.16 -30.15 25.66
CA GLY A 294 -11.78 -29.11 26.47
C GLY A 294 -11.49 -27.68 25.95
N ALA A 295 -11.22 -27.50 24.65
CA ALA A 295 -11.26 -26.16 24.07
C ALA A 295 -12.67 -25.58 24.26
N ASP A 296 -12.72 -24.38 24.83
CA ASP A 296 -13.95 -23.67 25.18
C ASP A 296 -14.86 -23.56 23.93
N PRO A 297 -16.08 -24.14 23.92
CA PRO A 297 -16.94 -24.12 22.75
C PRO A 297 -17.27 -22.69 22.29
N ALA A 298 -17.23 -21.72 23.20
CA ALA A 298 -17.37 -20.31 22.85
C ALA A 298 -16.18 -19.77 22.03
N LEU A 299 -14.95 -20.22 22.32
CA LEU A 299 -13.77 -19.82 21.54
C LEU A 299 -13.73 -20.49 20.16
N LEU A 300 -14.18 -21.74 20.06
CA LEU A 300 -14.31 -22.42 18.76
C LEU A 300 -15.37 -21.72 17.89
N ASP A 301 -16.52 -21.37 18.46
CA ASP A 301 -17.56 -20.61 17.76
C ASP A 301 -17.06 -19.21 17.34
N MET A 302 -16.27 -18.55 18.19
CA MET A 302 -15.63 -17.27 17.86
C MET A 302 -14.66 -17.40 16.69
N LEU A 303 -13.79 -18.42 16.70
CA LEU A 303 -12.85 -18.68 15.61
C LEU A 303 -13.59 -19.00 14.30
N LEU A 304 -14.70 -19.76 14.37
CA LEU A 304 -15.55 -20.03 13.21
C LEU A 304 -16.16 -18.74 12.66
N LYS A 305 -16.81 -17.93 13.50
CA LYS A 305 -17.42 -16.64 13.11
C LYS A 305 -16.39 -15.71 12.47
N MET A 306 -15.19 -15.63 13.03
CA MET A 306 -14.08 -14.84 12.49
C MET A 306 -13.65 -15.35 11.11
N ALA A 307 -13.39 -16.65 10.97
CA ALA A 307 -12.98 -17.24 9.70
C ALA A 307 -14.05 -17.08 8.60
N TYR A 308 -15.34 -17.26 8.91
CA TYR A 308 -16.41 -16.95 7.95
C TYR A 308 -16.45 -15.48 7.57
N SER A 309 -16.17 -14.57 8.50
CA SER A 309 -16.16 -13.14 8.22
C SER A 309 -15.03 -12.79 7.24
N ILE A 310 -13.85 -13.39 7.40
CA ILE A 310 -12.71 -13.21 6.50
C ILE A 310 -13.01 -13.78 5.11
N VAL A 311 -13.54 -15.00 5.02
CA VAL A 311 -13.95 -15.62 3.75
C VAL A 311 -15.04 -14.79 3.06
N SER A 312 -16.02 -14.29 3.83
CA SER A 312 -17.09 -13.43 3.32
C SER A 312 -16.56 -12.10 2.79
N LEU A 313 -15.59 -11.47 3.46
CA LEU A 313 -14.90 -10.27 2.99
C LEU A 313 -14.18 -10.51 1.67
N CYS A 314 -13.44 -11.61 1.56
CA CYS A 314 -12.73 -11.99 0.33
C CYS A 314 -13.72 -12.22 -0.82
N GLY A 315 -14.76 -13.02 -0.57
CA GLY A 315 -15.82 -13.28 -1.54
C GLY A 315 -16.54 -12.00 -1.97
N ALA A 316 -16.91 -11.12 -1.04
CA ALA A 316 -17.55 -9.85 -1.36
C ALA A 316 -16.68 -8.95 -2.26
N ARG A 317 -15.38 -8.88 -1.99
CA ARG A 317 -14.45 -8.12 -2.82
C ARG A 317 -14.32 -8.71 -4.22
N LYS A 318 -14.24 -10.04 -4.36
CA LYS A 318 -14.19 -10.72 -5.67
C LYS A 318 -15.42 -10.43 -6.54
N ARG A 319 -16.62 -10.40 -5.93
CA ARG A 319 -17.88 -10.06 -6.64
C ARG A 319 -17.91 -8.62 -7.15
N ASN A 320 -17.26 -7.71 -6.42
CA ASN A 320 -17.22 -6.28 -6.75
C ASN A 320 -16.03 -5.89 -7.65
N GLY A 321 -15.01 -6.75 -7.77
CA GLY A 321 -13.73 -6.46 -8.44
C GLY A 321 -13.70 -6.61 -9.96
N GLY A 322 -14.84 -6.53 -10.66
CA GLY A 322 -14.87 -6.71 -12.11
C GLY A 322 -16.24 -6.52 -12.73
N VAL A 323 -16.38 -6.97 -13.98
CA VAL A 323 -17.67 -7.01 -14.67
C VAL A 323 -18.60 -7.98 -13.91
N PRO A 324 -19.88 -7.64 -13.68
CA PRO A 324 -20.83 -8.57 -13.07
C PRO A 324 -20.81 -9.93 -13.79
N ALA A 325 -20.82 -11.03 -13.04
CA ALA A 325 -20.70 -12.41 -13.53
C ALA A 325 -19.33 -12.84 -14.11
N SER A 326 -18.28 -12.02 -13.99
CA SER A 326 -16.90 -12.40 -14.35
C SER A 326 -16.16 -13.16 -13.24
N GLU A 327 -16.83 -13.50 -12.14
CA GLU A 327 -16.24 -14.15 -10.95
C GLU A 327 -15.52 -15.45 -11.29
N TYR A 328 -16.07 -16.21 -12.24
CA TYR A 328 -15.53 -17.50 -12.70
C TYR A 328 -14.73 -17.40 -14.00
N GLN A 329 -14.57 -16.19 -14.55
CA GLN A 329 -13.88 -16.01 -15.81
C GLN A 329 -12.37 -16.15 -15.59
N ASN A 330 -11.73 -17.01 -16.39
CA ASN A 330 -10.27 -17.11 -16.41
C ASN A 330 -9.70 -15.83 -17.02
N LEU A 331 -9.21 -14.95 -16.15
CA LEU A 331 -8.64 -13.67 -16.56
C LEU A 331 -7.33 -13.85 -17.35
N GLY A 332 -6.64 -14.99 -17.22
CA GLY A 332 -5.49 -15.33 -18.06
C GLY A 332 -5.89 -15.46 -19.53
N ASP A 333 -6.97 -16.18 -19.82
CA ASP A 333 -7.50 -16.31 -21.19
C ASP A 333 -7.95 -14.96 -21.75
N VAL A 334 -8.54 -14.11 -20.90
CA VAL A 334 -8.90 -12.72 -21.27
C VAL A 334 -7.65 -11.92 -21.60
N LEU A 335 -6.60 -12.02 -20.77
CA LEU A 335 -5.35 -11.32 -20.99
C LEU A 335 -4.66 -11.78 -22.29
N ASP A 336 -4.66 -13.07 -22.58
CA ASP A 336 -4.07 -13.62 -23.80
C ASP A 336 -4.86 -13.25 -25.06
N ALA A 337 -6.18 -13.13 -24.96
CA ALA A 337 -7.04 -12.68 -26.05
C ALA A 337 -6.89 -11.17 -26.36
N LEU A 338 -6.39 -10.36 -25.43
CA LEU A 338 -6.25 -8.91 -25.62
C LEU A 338 -5.09 -8.54 -26.55
N PRO A 339 -5.29 -7.70 -27.58
CA PRO A 339 -4.22 -7.26 -28.46
C PRO A 339 -3.06 -6.57 -27.71
N PRO A 340 -1.79 -6.73 -28.13
CA PRO A 340 -0.64 -6.05 -27.50
C PRO A 340 -0.73 -4.53 -27.50
N ALA A 341 -1.50 -3.95 -28.44
CA ALA A 341 -1.74 -2.51 -28.53
C ALA A 341 -2.58 -1.97 -27.36
N GLN A 342 -3.38 -2.80 -26.68
CA GLN A 342 -4.25 -2.40 -25.57
C GLN A 342 -3.53 -2.48 -24.23
N SER A 343 -2.41 -1.76 -24.10
CA SER A 343 -1.53 -1.84 -22.93
C SER A 343 -2.25 -1.56 -21.61
N ARG A 344 -3.07 -0.51 -21.55
CA ARG A 344 -3.81 -0.12 -20.34
C ARG A 344 -4.81 -1.17 -19.90
N THR A 345 -5.54 -1.75 -20.85
CA THR A 345 -6.50 -2.81 -20.58
C THR A 345 -5.79 -4.07 -20.07
N ARG A 346 -4.67 -4.44 -20.71
CA ARG A 346 -3.84 -5.58 -20.27
C ARG A 346 -3.32 -5.36 -18.85
N THR A 347 -2.80 -4.17 -18.53
CA THR A 347 -2.36 -3.83 -17.18
C THR A 347 -3.50 -3.87 -16.16
N ALA A 348 -4.68 -3.34 -16.50
CA ALA A 348 -5.84 -3.41 -15.63
C ALA A 348 -6.26 -4.87 -15.33
N VAL A 349 -6.29 -5.73 -16.36
CA VAL A 349 -6.59 -7.15 -16.19
C VAL A 349 -5.53 -7.84 -15.33
N ALA A 350 -4.25 -7.55 -15.54
CA ALA A 350 -3.15 -8.10 -14.74
C ALA A 350 -3.24 -7.70 -13.25
N VAL A 351 -3.61 -6.45 -12.94
CA VAL A 351 -3.84 -6.03 -11.55
C VAL A 351 -4.99 -6.82 -10.94
N VAL A 352 -6.14 -6.91 -11.62
CA VAL A 352 -7.30 -7.66 -11.11
C VAL A 352 -6.98 -9.15 -10.93
N MET A 353 -6.14 -9.73 -11.81
CA MET A 353 -5.61 -11.09 -11.64
C MET A 353 -4.81 -11.24 -10.36
N SER A 354 -3.87 -10.31 -10.10
CA SER A 354 -3.08 -10.30 -8.87
C SER A 354 -4.00 -10.19 -7.64
N GLU A 355 -4.95 -9.24 -7.64
CA GLU A 355 -5.89 -9.08 -6.52
C GLU A 355 -6.71 -10.35 -6.26
N ARG A 356 -7.21 -11.01 -7.32
CA ARG A 356 -7.94 -12.28 -7.18
C ARG A 356 -7.07 -13.39 -6.60
N SER A 357 -5.82 -13.50 -7.05
CA SER A 357 -4.87 -14.47 -6.52
C SER A 357 -4.64 -14.28 -5.02
N ILE A 358 -4.49 -13.03 -4.56
CA ILE A 358 -4.34 -12.69 -3.14
C ILE A 358 -5.60 -13.10 -2.35
N LEU A 359 -6.78 -12.81 -2.88
CA LEU A 359 -8.07 -13.14 -2.25
C LEU A 359 -8.31 -14.65 -2.19
N ASP A 360 -7.95 -15.39 -3.25
CA ASP A 360 -8.09 -16.84 -3.32
C ASP A 360 -7.12 -17.53 -2.36
N SER A 361 -5.89 -17.05 -2.23
CA SER A 361 -4.92 -17.54 -1.23
C SER A 361 -5.45 -17.38 0.19
N CYS A 362 -5.93 -16.17 0.53
CA CYS A 362 -6.53 -15.90 1.84
C CYS A 362 -7.76 -16.78 2.09
N GLU A 363 -8.69 -16.85 1.13
CA GLU A 363 -9.90 -17.64 1.27
C GLU A 363 -9.60 -19.14 1.48
N ALA A 364 -8.69 -19.72 0.70
CA ALA A 364 -8.29 -21.11 0.85
C ALA A 364 -7.75 -21.39 2.26
N ALA A 365 -6.81 -20.56 2.74
CA ALA A 365 -6.18 -20.74 4.04
C ALA A 365 -7.20 -20.68 5.20
N TRP A 366 -8.18 -19.77 5.13
CA TRP A 366 -9.23 -19.68 6.14
C TRP A 366 -10.33 -20.74 6.01
N ILE A 367 -10.58 -21.29 4.81
CA ILE A 367 -11.43 -22.47 4.61
C ILE A 367 -10.82 -23.72 5.24
N ASP A 368 -9.50 -23.88 5.19
CA ASP A 368 -8.81 -24.99 5.85
C ASP A 368 -8.97 -24.92 7.36
N VAL A 369 -8.86 -23.72 7.95
CA VAL A 369 -9.17 -23.46 9.36
C VAL A 369 -10.64 -23.83 9.68
N LEU A 370 -11.60 -23.35 8.87
CA LEU A 370 -13.03 -23.69 9.05
C LEU A 370 -13.27 -25.20 9.03
N THR A 371 -12.63 -25.90 8.10
CA THR A 371 -12.77 -27.35 7.94
C THR A 371 -12.14 -28.10 9.12
N ALA A 372 -10.96 -27.68 9.56
CA ALA A 372 -10.25 -28.26 10.69
C ALA A 372 -11.02 -28.08 12.01
N VAL A 373 -11.70 -26.94 12.19
CA VAL A 373 -12.53 -26.68 13.37
C VAL A 373 -13.86 -27.46 13.30
N ARG A 374 -14.54 -27.48 12.15
CA ARG A 374 -15.83 -28.20 11.98
C ARG A 374 -15.71 -29.71 12.20
N ARG A 375 -14.63 -30.34 11.73
CA ARG A 375 -14.35 -31.79 11.93
C ARG A 375 -14.29 -32.20 13.41
N ARG A 376 -14.22 -31.25 14.34
CA ARG A 376 -14.02 -31.49 15.77
C ARG A 376 -15.23 -31.11 16.64
N VAL A 377 -16.18 -30.38 16.06
CA VAL A 377 -17.44 -29.99 16.73
C VAL A 377 -18.56 -31.00 16.44
N GLY A 378 -18.49 -31.70 15.31
CA GLY A 378 -19.36 -32.84 14.98
C GLY A 378 -18.69 -34.15 15.32
#